data_AF-A0A151R424-F1
#
_entry.id   AF-A0A151R424-F1
#
_cell.length_a   1.000
_cell.length_b   1.000
_cell.length_c   1.000
_cell.angle_alpha   90.00
_cell.angle_beta   90.00
_cell.angle_gamma   90.00
#
_symmetry.space_group_name_H-M   'P 1'
#
loop_
_entity.id
_entity.type
_entity.pdbx_description
1 polymer ?
#
loop_
_entity_poly.entity_id
_entity_poly.type
_entity_poly.pdbx_seq_one_letter_code
_entity_poly.pdbx_strand_id
1 'polypeptide(L)'
;MFNATTSVLEDLVVNGTGSQRGDATYAFRVLMSFEFVFILHVMKEIMGITDKLCQALQQKNQDIVNAMCLVSSTKSLIQKLRDFGWDSLLENVNSFCNSRGVPIPDMSATYSDIIRTRLKKDSVTVEHHYRVDIFTAAIDYQLKELNSRFSEQSTELLMLSVALDPKDAFKSFNACDICSLAKKFYSSDFSDQEMIHMEYELQHYEFDVPKDPKFHNLSTLGELCQKLVEVGKSNVYPLIDRLIRLVLTLPVSTATTERAFSAMKIIKTSLRNKMEDGFLTDYMIVYIEKEIARRFTTDMIIDDFYFMKQRRAQLKK
;
A
#
# COMPACT_ATOMS: atom_id res chain seq x y z
N MET A 1 -18.75 -18.88 4.34
CA MET A 1 -19.54 -17.72 3.86
C MET A 1 -20.41 -18.09 2.67
N PHE A 2 -19.87 -18.69 1.60
CA PHE A 2 -20.63 -19.06 0.39
C PHE A 2 -21.98 -19.76 0.65
N ASN A 3 -22.01 -20.85 1.43
CA ASN A 3 -23.25 -21.58 1.72
C ASN A 3 -24.29 -20.74 2.46
N ALA A 4 -23.85 -19.87 3.38
CA ALA A 4 -24.76 -18.98 4.09
C ALA A 4 -25.35 -17.93 3.13
N THR A 5 -24.52 -17.41 2.22
CA THR A 5 -24.95 -16.44 1.20
C THR A 5 -25.93 -17.07 0.21
N THR A 6 -25.68 -18.30 -0.25
CA THR A 6 -26.62 -19.02 -1.14
C THR A 6 -27.96 -19.25 -0.45
N SER A 7 -27.97 -19.71 0.80
CA SER A 7 -29.23 -19.95 1.54
C SER A 7 -30.02 -18.67 1.76
N VAL A 8 -29.36 -17.54 2.07
CA VAL A 8 -30.04 -16.25 2.22
C VAL A 8 -30.61 -15.77 0.88
N LEU A 9 -29.87 -15.94 -0.23
CA LEU A 9 -30.35 -15.56 -1.55
C LEU A 9 -31.53 -16.44 -1.98
N GLU A 10 -31.49 -17.75 -1.75
CA GLU A 10 -32.60 -18.66 -2.00
C GLU A 10 -33.85 -18.27 -1.20
N ASP A 11 -33.68 -17.95 0.09
CA ASP A 11 -34.78 -17.48 0.93
C ASP A 11 -35.38 -16.17 0.41
N LEU A 12 -34.56 -15.21 -0.01
CA LEU A 12 -35.04 -13.95 -0.59
C LEU A 12 -35.69 -14.13 -1.97
N VAL A 13 -35.27 -15.13 -2.76
CA VAL A 13 -35.95 -15.50 -4.01
C VAL A 13 -37.34 -16.06 -3.73
N VAL A 14 -37.52 -16.82 -2.64
CA VAL A 14 -38.83 -17.40 -2.30
C VAL A 14 -39.71 -16.39 -1.55
N ASN A 15 -39.17 -15.63 -0.61
CA ASN A 15 -39.93 -14.85 0.38
C ASN A 15 -39.79 -13.33 0.24
N GLY A 16 -38.94 -12.83 -0.67
CA GLY A 16 -38.69 -11.40 -0.85
C GLY A 16 -39.82 -10.62 -1.54
N THR A 17 -39.82 -9.30 -1.35
CA THR A 17 -40.71 -8.38 -2.10
C THR A 17 -40.33 -8.35 -3.59
N GLY A 18 -41.22 -7.87 -4.47
CA GLY A 18 -41.02 -7.95 -5.94
C GLY A 18 -39.66 -7.47 -6.45
N SER A 19 -39.15 -6.33 -5.94
CA SER A 19 -37.81 -5.83 -6.29
C SER A 19 -36.70 -6.69 -5.71
N GLN A 20 -36.81 -7.06 -4.43
CA GLN A 20 -35.80 -7.88 -3.74
C GLN A 20 -35.69 -9.28 -4.35
N ARG A 21 -36.80 -9.86 -4.81
CA ARG A 21 -36.85 -11.15 -5.49
C ARG A 21 -36.09 -11.09 -6.82
N GLY A 22 -36.26 -10.02 -7.59
CA GLY A 22 -35.53 -9.81 -8.84
C GLY A 22 -34.02 -9.73 -8.62
N ASP A 23 -33.59 -8.89 -7.67
CA ASP A 23 -32.19 -8.71 -7.32
C ASP A 23 -31.56 -9.99 -6.78
N ALA A 24 -32.24 -10.69 -5.87
CA ALA A 24 -31.77 -11.93 -5.29
C ALA A 24 -31.66 -13.05 -6.34
N THR A 25 -32.60 -13.14 -7.28
CA THR A 25 -32.56 -14.12 -8.38
C THR A 25 -31.36 -13.88 -9.28
N TYR A 26 -31.10 -12.62 -9.63
CA TYR A 26 -29.94 -12.26 -10.45
C TYR A 26 -28.63 -12.54 -9.72
N ALA A 27 -28.50 -12.09 -8.46
CA ALA A 27 -27.29 -12.31 -7.65
C ALA A 27 -27.02 -13.80 -7.44
N PHE A 28 -28.06 -14.61 -7.19
CA PHE A 28 -27.94 -16.05 -7.06
C PHE A 28 -27.43 -16.69 -8.36
N ARG A 29 -28.00 -16.30 -9.51
CA ARG A 29 -27.56 -16.79 -10.82
C ARG A 29 -26.10 -16.46 -11.10
N VAL A 30 -25.65 -15.24 -10.78
CA VAL A 30 -24.25 -14.83 -10.95
C VAL A 30 -23.35 -15.63 -10.01
N LEU A 31 -23.72 -15.77 -8.74
CA LEU A 31 -22.94 -16.49 -7.73
C LEU A 31 -22.81 -17.99 -8.06
N MET A 32 -23.83 -18.56 -8.71
CA MET A 32 -23.87 -19.94 -9.21
C MET A 32 -23.35 -20.07 -10.66
N SER A 33 -22.66 -19.06 -11.19
CA SER A 33 -22.00 -19.15 -12.49
C SER A 33 -20.56 -19.64 -12.33
N PHE A 34 -20.09 -20.41 -13.33
CA PHE A 34 -18.70 -20.86 -13.37
C PHE A 34 -17.72 -19.67 -13.38
N GLU A 35 -18.04 -18.62 -14.15
CA GLU A 35 -17.21 -17.42 -14.27
C GLU A 35 -16.96 -16.75 -12.91
N PHE A 36 -18.01 -16.55 -12.11
CA PHE A 36 -17.88 -15.98 -10.76
C PHE A 36 -17.02 -16.85 -9.85
N VAL A 37 -17.28 -18.17 -9.83
CA VAL A 37 -16.51 -19.12 -9.02
C VAL A 37 -15.05 -19.13 -9.45
N PHE A 38 -14.78 -19.10 -10.75
CA PHE A 38 -13.44 -19.06 -11.30
C PHE A 38 -12.69 -17.79 -10.87
N ILE A 39 -13.27 -16.60 -11.10
CA ILE A 39 -12.68 -15.32 -10.70
C ILE A 39 -12.43 -15.29 -9.18
N LEU A 40 -13.36 -15.80 -8.37
CA LEU A 40 -13.20 -15.87 -6.93
C LEU A 40 -11.97 -16.70 -6.52
N HIS A 41 -11.73 -17.83 -7.18
CA HIS A 41 -10.55 -18.66 -6.90
C HIS A 41 -9.26 -17.99 -7.38
N VAL A 42 -9.26 -17.35 -8.56
CA VAL A 42 -8.11 -16.55 -9.04
C VAL A 42 -7.76 -15.48 -8.01
N MET A 43 -8.74 -14.71 -7.57
CA MET A 43 -8.56 -13.64 -6.58
C MET A 43 -8.06 -14.19 -5.25
N LYS A 44 -8.58 -15.34 -4.80
CA LYS A 44 -8.12 -16.00 -3.56
C LYS A 44 -6.64 -16.36 -3.62
N GLU A 45 -6.16 -16.92 -4.73
CA GLU A 45 -4.74 -17.27 -4.89
C GLU A 45 -3.86 -16.03 -4.93
N ILE A 46 -4.22 -15.02 -5.74
CA ILE A 46 -3.46 -13.77 -5.84
C ILE A 46 -3.41 -13.05 -4.49
N MET A 47 -4.55 -12.88 -3.82
CA MET A 47 -4.63 -12.23 -2.52
C MET A 47 -3.93 -13.05 -1.42
N GLY A 48 -4.00 -14.38 -1.48
CA GLY A 48 -3.30 -15.25 -0.54
C GLY A 48 -1.78 -15.11 -0.63
N ILE A 49 -1.23 -14.94 -1.84
CA ILE A 49 0.19 -14.68 -2.05
C ILE A 49 0.57 -13.27 -1.55
N THR A 50 -0.23 -12.25 -1.85
CA THR A 50 0.10 -10.85 -1.51
C THR A 50 -0.17 -10.47 -0.05
N ASP A 51 -1.00 -11.23 0.68
CA ASP A 51 -1.43 -10.92 2.05
C ASP A 51 -0.24 -10.66 2.99
N LYS A 52 0.77 -11.54 2.98
CA LYS A 52 1.97 -11.38 3.83
C LYS A 52 2.72 -10.09 3.55
N LEU A 53 2.88 -9.73 2.27
CA LEU A 53 3.52 -8.48 1.88
C LEU A 53 2.68 -7.29 2.33
N CYS A 54 1.37 -7.32 2.12
CA CYS A 54 0.46 -6.26 2.55
C CYS A 54 0.53 -6.04 4.07
N GLN A 55 0.52 -7.10 4.86
CA GLN A 55 0.63 -7.00 6.32
C GLN A 55 1.98 -6.43 6.74
N ALA A 56 3.09 -6.89 6.15
CA ALA A 56 4.43 -6.36 6.44
C ALA A 56 4.52 -4.86 6.12
N LEU A 57 4.01 -4.45 4.95
CA LEU A 57 3.97 -3.06 4.49
C LEU A 57 2.99 -2.17 5.26
N GLN A 58 2.18 -2.71 6.17
CA GLN A 58 1.29 -1.94 7.04
C GLN A 58 1.79 -1.84 8.48
N GLN A 59 2.86 -2.56 8.85
CA GLN A 59 3.42 -2.47 10.19
C GLN A 59 4.05 -1.08 10.43
N LYS A 60 4.02 -0.61 11.67
CA LYS A 60 4.63 0.68 12.05
C LYS A 60 6.16 0.61 12.10
N ASN A 61 6.71 -0.51 12.51
CA ASN A 61 8.15 -0.73 12.69
C ASN A 61 8.67 -1.62 11.57
N GLN A 62 8.59 -1.16 10.32
CA GLN A 62 9.06 -1.98 9.20
C GLN A 62 10.56 -2.14 9.21
N ASP A 63 10.97 -3.35 8.87
CA ASP A 63 12.33 -3.66 8.46
C ASP A 63 12.32 -3.69 6.94
N ILE A 64 12.98 -2.70 6.33
CA ILE A 64 13.02 -2.50 4.88
C ILE A 64 13.68 -3.71 4.19
N VAL A 65 14.69 -4.33 4.81
CA VAL A 65 15.37 -5.50 4.24
C VAL A 65 14.39 -6.67 4.16
N ASN A 66 13.72 -6.96 5.27
CA ASN A 66 12.72 -8.02 5.31
C ASN A 66 11.53 -7.73 4.37
N ALA A 67 11.09 -6.47 4.28
CA ALA A 67 10.06 -6.06 3.35
C ALA A 67 10.49 -6.28 1.88
N MET A 68 11.75 -5.99 1.53
CA MET A 68 12.26 -6.23 0.17
C MET A 68 12.44 -7.71 -0.15
N CYS A 69 12.85 -8.52 0.81
CA CYS A 69 12.81 -9.98 0.68
C CYS A 69 11.38 -10.51 0.46
N LEU A 70 10.38 -9.90 1.11
CA LEU A 70 8.97 -10.23 0.87
C LEU A 70 8.51 -9.78 -0.51
N VAL A 71 8.91 -8.60 -1.00
CA VAL A 71 8.61 -8.14 -2.36
C VAL A 71 9.15 -9.13 -3.39
N SER A 72 10.43 -9.52 -3.28
CA SER A 72 11.04 -10.47 -4.23
C SER A 72 10.37 -11.85 -4.18
N SER A 73 10.13 -12.37 -2.97
CA SER A 73 9.42 -13.64 -2.78
C SER A 73 7.99 -13.60 -3.33
N THR A 74 7.27 -12.49 -3.13
CA THR A 74 5.92 -12.29 -3.65
C THR A 74 5.92 -12.28 -5.18
N LYS A 75 6.84 -11.55 -5.81
CA LYS A 75 7.01 -11.55 -7.28
C LYS A 75 7.28 -12.97 -7.80
N SER A 76 8.18 -13.72 -7.16
CA SER A 76 8.47 -15.11 -7.54
C SER A 76 7.27 -16.04 -7.38
N LEU A 77 6.48 -15.90 -6.31
CA LEU A 77 5.29 -16.72 -6.09
C LEU A 77 4.19 -16.42 -7.12
N ILE A 78 3.97 -15.15 -7.45
CA ILE A 78 2.99 -14.76 -8.48
C ILE A 78 3.45 -15.26 -9.87
N GLN A 79 4.75 -15.17 -10.17
CA GLN A 79 5.29 -15.73 -11.41
C GLN A 79 5.10 -17.27 -11.46
N LYS A 80 5.36 -17.98 -10.35
CA LYS A 80 5.09 -19.42 -10.27
C LYS A 80 3.62 -19.76 -10.46
N LEU A 81 2.71 -18.95 -9.89
CA LEU A 81 1.27 -19.10 -10.11
C LEU A 81 0.94 -18.94 -11.60
N ARG A 82 1.52 -17.96 -12.28
CA ARG A 82 1.35 -17.76 -13.73
C ARG A 82 1.76 -18.98 -14.55
N ASP A 83 2.95 -19.50 -14.28
CA ASP A 83 3.59 -20.48 -15.15
C ASP A 83 3.09 -21.92 -14.90
N PHE A 84 2.75 -22.23 -13.65
CA PHE A 84 2.41 -23.60 -13.21
C PHE A 84 1.07 -23.72 -12.49
N GLY A 85 0.40 -22.60 -12.17
CA GLY A 85 -0.80 -22.60 -11.33
C GLY A 85 -2.09 -23.00 -12.02
N TRP A 86 -2.14 -22.96 -13.36
CA TRP A 86 -3.36 -23.16 -14.15
C TRP A 86 -4.07 -24.48 -13.82
N ASP A 87 -3.37 -25.61 -13.92
CA ASP A 87 -3.99 -26.93 -13.79
C ASP A 87 -4.54 -27.14 -12.37
N SER A 88 -3.75 -26.77 -11.35
CA SER A 88 -4.17 -26.85 -9.95
C SER A 88 -5.36 -25.95 -9.62
N LEU A 89 -5.41 -24.74 -10.19
CA LEU A 89 -6.53 -23.82 -10.01
C LEU A 89 -7.80 -24.41 -10.65
N LEU A 90 -7.69 -24.92 -11.87
CA LEU A 90 -8.82 -25.47 -12.62
C LEU A 90 -9.39 -26.71 -11.92
N GLU A 91 -8.53 -27.59 -11.40
CA GLU A 91 -8.96 -28.75 -10.61
C GLU A 91 -9.75 -28.33 -9.35
N ASN A 92 -9.24 -27.33 -8.61
CA ASN A 92 -9.92 -26.80 -7.43
C ASN A 92 -11.27 -26.17 -7.78
N VAL A 93 -11.34 -25.39 -8.86
CA VAL A 93 -12.58 -24.77 -9.35
C VAL A 93 -13.59 -25.86 -9.75
N ASN A 94 -13.17 -26.88 -10.50
CA ASN A 94 -14.04 -27.97 -10.93
C ASN A 94 -14.56 -28.78 -9.74
N SER A 95 -13.70 -29.11 -8.77
CA SER A 95 -14.09 -29.80 -7.53
C SER A 95 -15.14 -28.99 -6.75
N PHE A 96 -14.92 -27.68 -6.61
CA PHE A 96 -15.87 -26.77 -5.98
C PHE A 96 -17.21 -26.72 -6.73
N CYS A 97 -17.19 -26.57 -8.06
CA CYS A 97 -18.38 -26.52 -8.89
C CYS A 97 -19.19 -27.81 -8.80
N ASN A 98 -18.52 -28.97 -8.90
CA ASN A 98 -19.15 -30.28 -8.76
C ASN A 98 -19.81 -30.46 -7.39
N SER A 99 -19.16 -30.03 -6.31
CA SER A 99 -19.70 -30.15 -4.95
C SER A 99 -20.98 -29.33 -4.72
N ARG A 100 -21.26 -28.34 -5.57
CA ARG A 100 -22.36 -27.37 -5.42
C ARG A 100 -23.33 -27.35 -6.59
N GLY A 101 -23.14 -28.24 -7.56
CA GLY A 101 -24.00 -28.30 -8.77
C GLY A 101 -23.89 -27.06 -9.66
N VAL A 102 -22.75 -26.36 -9.65
CA VAL A 102 -22.50 -25.26 -10.59
C VAL A 102 -22.17 -25.86 -11.96
N PRO A 103 -22.85 -25.45 -13.05
CA PRO A 103 -22.61 -26.00 -14.37
C PRO A 103 -21.21 -25.61 -14.88
N ILE A 104 -20.40 -26.61 -15.21
CA ILE A 104 -19.07 -26.43 -15.78
C ILE A 104 -19.20 -26.32 -17.31
N PRO A 105 -18.66 -25.27 -17.95
CA PRO A 105 -18.71 -25.13 -19.39
C PRO A 105 -17.77 -26.12 -20.08
N ASP A 106 -18.10 -26.50 -21.32
CA ASP A 106 -17.20 -27.27 -22.15
C ASP A 106 -16.01 -26.40 -22.58
N MET A 107 -14.82 -26.76 -22.10
CA MET A 107 -13.57 -26.03 -22.35
C MET A 107 -13.17 -26.01 -23.83
N SER A 108 -13.61 -27.02 -24.59
CA SER A 108 -13.37 -27.14 -26.03
C SER A 108 -14.36 -26.34 -26.89
N ALA A 109 -15.46 -25.87 -26.29
CA ALA A 109 -16.48 -25.11 -27.00
C ALA A 109 -15.95 -23.75 -27.48
N THR A 110 -16.59 -23.22 -28.51
CA THR A 110 -16.31 -21.87 -28.99
C THR A 110 -16.89 -20.85 -28.01
N TYR A 111 -16.03 -19.99 -27.49
CA TYR A 111 -16.41 -18.88 -26.64
C TYR A 111 -17.06 -17.78 -27.49
N SER A 112 -18.27 -17.36 -27.11
CA SER A 112 -19.04 -16.35 -27.82
C SER A 112 -19.57 -15.28 -26.86
N ASP A 113 -18.84 -14.17 -26.77
CA ASP A 113 -19.33 -12.97 -26.09
C ASP A 113 -20.37 -12.25 -26.96
N ILE A 114 -21.48 -11.84 -26.34
CA ILE A 114 -22.52 -11.01 -26.96
C ILE A 114 -21.92 -9.74 -27.60
N ILE A 115 -20.81 -9.22 -27.03
CA ILE A 115 -20.09 -8.02 -27.51
C ILE A 115 -19.11 -8.33 -28.66
N ARG A 116 -18.42 -9.49 -28.64
CA ARG A 116 -17.40 -9.86 -29.66
C ARG A 116 -18.02 -10.30 -31.01
N THR A 117 -19.32 -10.60 -31.06
CA THR A 117 -19.99 -11.06 -32.30
C THR A 117 -19.97 -10.07 -33.47
N ARG A 118 -19.74 -8.76 -33.23
CA ARG A 118 -19.83 -7.73 -34.29
C ARG A 118 -18.50 -7.38 -34.99
N LEU A 119 -17.34 -7.82 -34.48
CA LEU A 119 -16.02 -7.41 -34.99
C LEU A 119 -15.02 -8.60 -35.04
N LYS A 120 -15.07 -9.40 -36.12
CA LYS A 120 -14.12 -10.49 -36.54
C LYS A 120 -13.91 -11.67 -35.57
N LYS A 121 -14.17 -12.94 -35.94
CA LYS A 121 -13.56 -13.91 -36.91
C LYS A 121 -12.42 -14.82 -36.38
N ASP A 122 -12.14 -14.84 -35.08
CA ASP A 122 -11.39 -15.94 -34.46
C ASP A 122 -12.24 -16.61 -33.39
N SER A 123 -12.57 -17.89 -33.60
CA SER A 123 -13.26 -18.72 -32.62
C SER A 123 -12.30 -19.08 -31.49
N VAL A 124 -12.27 -18.25 -30.45
CA VAL A 124 -11.52 -18.51 -29.23
C VAL A 124 -12.20 -19.63 -28.44
N THR A 125 -11.45 -20.56 -27.86
CA THR A 125 -12.04 -21.60 -27.00
C THR A 125 -12.40 -21.07 -25.62
N VAL A 126 -13.35 -21.70 -24.94
CA VAL A 126 -13.69 -21.37 -23.55
C VAL A 126 -12.46 -21.50 -22.64
N GLU A 127 -11.61 -22.51 -22.85
CA GLU A 127 -10.34 -22.64 -22.11
C GLU A 127 -9.44 -21.41 -22.30
N HIS A 128 -9.28 -20.94 -23.55
CA HIS A 128 -8.44 -19.79 -23.84
C HIS A 128 -8.96 -18.53 -23.15
N HIS A 129 -10.27 -18.32 -23.13
CA HIS A 129 -10.88 -17.20 -22.42
C HIS A 129 -10.52 -17.24 -20.92
N TYR A 130 -10.74 -18.35 -20.22
CA TYR A 130 -10.44 -18.42 -18.79
C TYR A 130 -8.93 -18.40 -18.49
N ARG A 131 -8.12 -19.09 -19.30
CA ARG A 131 -6.67 -19.21 -19.09
C ARG A 131 -5.91 -17.96 -19.46
N VAL A 132 -6.20 -17.37 -20.61
CA VAL A 132 -5.43 -16.25 -21.17
C VAL A 132 -6.10 -14.93 -20.83
N ASP A 133 -7.37 -14.76 -21.24
CA ASP A 133 -8.07 -13.46 -21.10
C ASP A 133 -8.33 -13.10 -19.62
N ILE A 134 -8.51 -14.09 -18.73
CA ILE A 134 -8.76 -13.86 -17.30
C ILE A 134 -7.54 -14.19 -16.44
N PHE A 135 -7.14 -15.45 -16.35
CA PHE A 135 -6.12 -15.89 -15.39
C PHE A 135 -4.74 -15.26 -15.66
N THR A 136 -4.23 -15.42 -16.87
CA THR A 136 -2.93 -14.85 -17.25
C THR A 136 -2.97 -13.33 -17.21
N ALA A 137 -4.02 -12.71 -17.74
CA ALA A 137 -4.17 -11.25 -17.74
C ALA A 137 -4.21 -10.65 -16.33
N ALA A 138 -4.95 -11.26 -15.39
CA ALA A 138 -5.02 -10.79 -14.01
C ALA A 138 -3.66 -10.90 -13.30
N ILE A 139 -2.95 -12.01 -13.50
CA ILE A 139 -1.62 -12.22 -12.91
C ILE A 139 -0.57 -11.28 -13.51
N ASP A 140 -0.58 -11.10 -14.84
CA ASP A 140 0.33 -10.19 -15.54
C ASP A 140 0.11 -8.74 -15.11
N TYR A 141 -1.14 -8.35 -14.91
CA TYR A 141 -1.46 -7.03 -14.36
C TYR A 141 -0.89 -6.88 -12.94
N GLN A 142 -1.05 -7.88 -12.08
CA GLN A 142 -0.52 -7.84 -10.72
C GLN A 142 1.02 -7.77 -10.70
N LEU A 143 1.70 -8.54 -11.56
CA LEU A 143 3.17 -8.48 -11.71
C LEU A 143 3.61 -7.11 -12.22
N LYS A 144 2.92 -6.55 -13.20
CA LYS A 144 3.20 -5.22 -13.73
C LYS A 144 3.10 -4.14 -12.65
N GLU A 145 2.04 -4.15 -11.86
CA GLU A 145 1.85 -3.21 -10.75
C GLU A 145 2.96 -3.36 -9.70
N LEU A 146 3.29 -4.59 -9.31
CA LEU A 146 4.38 -4.85 -8.36
C LEU A 146 5.74 -4.40 -8.88
N ASN A 147 6.03 -4.63 -10.17
CA ASN A 147 7.28 -4.22 -10.79
C ASN A 147 7.36 -2.70 -11.00
N SER A 148 6.23 -2.05 -11.29
CA SER A 148 6.16 -0.59 -11.40
C SER A 148 6.35 0.09 -10.04
N ARG A 149 5.75 -0.46 -8.97
CA ARG A 149 5.84 0.11 -7.61
C ARG A 149 7.18 -0.17 -6.94
N PHE A 150 7.71 -1.37 -7.13
CA PHE A 150 9.01 -1.80 -6.62
C PHE A 150 9.94 -2.10 -7.79
N SER A 151 10.30 -1.04 -8.51
CA SER A 151 11.33 -1.11 -9.54
C SER A 151 12.69 -1.46 -8.93
N GLU A 152 13.63 -1.95 -9.74
CA GLU A 152 15.01 -2.20 -9.29
C GLU A 152 15.61 -0.94 -8.66
N GLN A 153 15.39 0.22 -9.28
CA GLN A 153 15.86 1.51 -8.78
C GLN A 153 15.28 1.86 -7.40
N SER A 154 13.96 1.70 -7.19
CA SER A 154 13.33 1.96 -5.89
C SER A 154 13.77 0.97 -4.81
N THR A 155 13.98 -0.29 -5.20
CA THR A 155 14.48 -1.34 -4.31
C THR A 155 15.91 -1.05 -3.89
N GLU A 156 16.78 -0.66 -4.83
CA GLU A 156 18.17 -0.28 -4.56
C GLU A 156 18.25 0.94 -3.64
N LEU A 157 17.46 1.99 -3.91
CA LEU A 157 17.40 3.17 -3.03
C LEU A 157 17.03 2.78 -1.59
N LEU A 158 16.00 1.95 -1.43
CA LEU A 158 15.52 1.53 -0.12
C LEU A 158 16.53 0.61 0.57
N MET A 159 17.19 -0.29 -0.17
CA MET A 159 18.26 -1.14 0.37
C MET A 159 19.47 -0.32 0.84
N LEU A 160 19.92 0.68 0.06
CA LEU A 160 21.02 1.55 0.47
C LEU A 160 20.62 2.45 1.66
N SER A 161 19.36 2.84 1.77
CA SER A 161 18.87 3.62 2.92
C SER A 161 18.95 2.88 4.25
N VAL A 162 19.02 1.53 4.23
CA VAL A 162 19.22 0.70 5.43
C VAL A 162 20.57 0.98 6.08
N ALA A 163 21.58 1.44 5.33
CA ALA A 163 22.87 1.82 5.90
C ALA A 163 22.78 3.01 6.88
N LEU A 164 21.68 3.76 6.87
CA LEU A 164 21.39 4.84 7.80
C LEU A 164 20.50 4.42 8.98
N ASP A 165 20.05 3.15 9.05
CA ASP A 165 19.14 2.68 10.09
C ASP A 165 19.88 2.59 11.45
N PRO A 166 19.43 3.32 12.49
CA PRO A 166 20.09 3.29 13.80
C PRO A 166 19.79 2.02 14.62
N LYS A 167 18.88 1.14 14.16
CA LYS A 167 18.54 -0.11 14.86
C LYS A 167 19.75 -0.98 15.15
N ASP A 168 19.64 -1.76 16.22
CA ASP A 168 20.68 -2.70 16.68
C ASP A 168 22.07 -2.04 16.82
N ALA A 169 22.11 -0.79 17.28
CA ALA A 169 23.32 0.02 17.41
C ALA A 169 24.06 0.21 16.07
N PHE A 170 23.33 0.62 15.03
CA PHE A 170 23.88 0.90 13.70
C PHE A 170 24.56 -0.32 13.05
N LYS A 171 24.07 -1.53 13.32
CA LYS A 171 24.65 -2.79 12.79
C LYS A 171 24.78 -2.82 11.27
N SER A 172 23.86 -2.15 10.57
CA SER A 172 23.82 -2.11 9.11
C SER A 172 24.62 -0.95 8.50
N PHE A 173 25.30 -0.14 9.33
CA PHE A 173 26.03 1.03 8.85
C PHE A 173 27.12 0.65 7.85
N ASN A 174 27.13 1.33 6.71
CA ASN A 174 28.13 1.15 5.67
C ASN A 174 28.34 2.49 4.94
N ALA A 175 29.52 3.10 5.13
CA ALA A 175 29.86 4.37 4.51
C ALA A 175 29.82 4.32 2.96
N CYS A 176 30.24 3.20 2.35
CA CYS A 176 30.22 3.04 0.90
C CYS A 176 28.78 3.01 0.35
N ASP A 177 27.87 2.36 1.06
CA ASP A 177 26.45 2.31 0.67
C ASP A 177 25.79 3.68 0.81
N ILE A 178 26.13 4.44 1.86
CA ILE A 178 25.65 5.82 2.07
C ILE A 178 26.16 6.76 0.95
N CYS A 179 27.45 6.68 0.60
CA CYS A 179 27.98 7.45 -0.52
C CYS A 179 27.33 7.04 -1.85
N SER A 180 27.08 5.74 -2.04
CA SER A 180 26.38 5.23 -3.23
C SER A 180 24.95 5.74 -3.30
N LEU A 181 24.25 5.84 -2.17
CA LEU A 181 22.90 6.40 -2.07
C LEU A 181 22.89 7.86 -2.53
N ALA A 182 23.76 8.70 -1.95
CA ALA A 182 23.86 10.10 -2.31
C ALA A 182 24.22 10.29 -3.78
N LYS A 183 25.23 9.56 -4.27
CA LYS A 183 25.73 9.69 -5.64
C LYS A 183 24.74 9.21 -6.72
N LYS A 184 24.02 8.11 -6.47
CA LYS A 184 23.10 7.54 -7.46
C LYS A 184 21.73 8.20 -7.45
N PHE A 185 21.20 8.56 -6.28
CA PHE A 185 19.81 8.97 -6.13
C PHE A 185 19.61 10.45 -5.81
N TYR A 186 20.63 11.10 -5.26
CA TYR A 186 20.59 12.51 -4.84
C TYR A 186 21.73 13.33 -5.47
N SER A 187 22.18 12.95 -6.67
CA SER A 187 23.27 13.62 -7.38
C SER A 187 23.04 15.11 -7.65
N SER A 188 21.77 15.55 -7.68
CA SER A 188 21.42 16.97 -7.84
C SER A 188 21.48 17.76 -6.53
N ASP A 189 21.50 17.07 -5.39
CA ASP A 189 21.54 17.69 -4.06
C ASP A 189 22.97 17.88 -3.55
N PHE A 190 23.94 17.12 -4.07
CA PHE A 190 25.34 17.17 -3.62
C PHE A 190 26.27 17.53 -4.78
N SER A 191 27.16 18.50 -4.54
CA SER A 191 28.28 18.78 -5.44
C SER A 191 29.38 17.73 -5.31
N ASP A 192 30.24 17.60 -6.33
CA ASP A 192 31.38 16.67 -6.30
C ASP A 192 32.31 16.94 -5.09
N GLN A 193 32.48 18.20 -4.72
CA GLN A 193 33.30 18.58 -3.55
C GLN A 193 32.63 18.16 -2.23
N GLU A 194 31.30 18.31 -2.11
CA GLU A 194 30.55 17.83 -0.96
C GLU A 194 30.59 16.31 -0.86
N MET A 195 30.52 15.57 -1.98
CA MET A 195 30.65 14.12 -1.97
C MET A 195 32.00 13.65 -1.40
N ILE A 196 33.09 14.31 -1.77
CA ILE A 196 34.43 14.02 -1.21
C ILE A 196 34.45 14.34 0.29
N HIS A 197 33.87 15.46 0.73
CA HIS A 197 33.80 15.79 2.16
C HIS A 197 32.93 14.80 2.94
N MET A 198 31.85 14.32 2.34
CA MET A 198 30.94 13.35 2.95
C MET A 198 31.67 12.04 3.28
N GLU A 199 32.60 11.59 2.44
CA GLU A 199 33.42 10.40 2.72
C GLU A 199 34.25 10.56 4.00
N TYR A 200 34.87 11.72 4.21
CA TYR A 200 35.60 12.02 5.46
C TYR A 200 34.66 12.22 6.65
N GLU A 201 33.52 12.87 6.42
CA GLU A 201 32.49 13.07 7.44
C GLU A 201 31.96 11.73 7.97
N LEU A 202 31.71 10.76 7.08
CA LEU A 202 31.25 9.43 7.40
C LEU A 202 32.27 8.63 8.21
N GLN A 203 33.57 8.77 7.92
CA GLN A 203 34.63 8.14 8.72
C GLN A 203 34.59 8.64 10.16
N HIS A 204 34.41 9.94 10.38
CA HIS A 204 34.27 10.48 11.73
C HIS A 204 32.95 10.05 12.38
N TYR A 205 31.85 10.08 11.61
CA TYR A 205 30.53 9.68 12.08
C TYR A 205 30.52 8.26 12.62
N GLU A 206 31.15 7.31 11.92
CA GLU A 206 31.25 5.89 12.30
C GLU A 206 31.82 5.68 13.72
N PHE A 207 32.79 6.52 14.11
CA PHE A 207 33.42 6.42 15.43
C PHE A 207 32.74 7.24 16.52
N ASP A 208 31.97 8.27 16.16
CA ASP A 208 31.37 9.22 17.11
C ASP A 208 29.92 8.86 17.43
N VAL A 209 29.03 8.78 16.43
CA VAL A 209 27.59 8.66 16.65
C VAL A 209 27.16 7.26 17.10
N PRO A 210 27.57 6.16 16.45
CA PRO A 210 27.20 4.81 16.89
C PRO A 210 27.72 4.44 18.28
N LYS A 211 28.81 5.07 18.74
CA LYS A 211 29.43 4.80 20.05
C LYS A 211 28.93 5.70 21.17
N ASP A 212 28.25 6.80 20.86
CA ASP A 212 27.70 7.70 21.86
C ASP A 212 26.46 7.06 22.52
N PRO A 213 26.46 6.86 23.84
CA PRO A 213 25.33 6.26 24.57
C PRO A 213 23.99 6.98 24.35
N LYS A 214 24.01 8.26 23.96
CA LYS A 214 22.80 9.05 23.68
C LYS A 214 22.03 8.56 22.44
N PHE A 215 22.67 7.78 21.58
CA PHE A 215 22.08 7.21 20.37
C PHE A 215 21.71 5.73 20.54
N HIS A 216 21.95 5.14 21.72
CA HIS A 216 21.50 3.78 22.01
C HIS A 216 19.97 3.75 22.16
N ASN A 217 19.32 2.75 21.56
CA ASN A 217 17.86 2.52 21.51
C ASN A 217 17.04 3.37 20.53
N LEU A 218 17.68 3.97 19.52
CA LEU A 218 16.94 4.58 18.41
C LEU A 218 16.42 3.49 17.48
N SER A 219 15.16 3.62 17.07
CA SER A 219 14.45 2.60 16.28
C SER A 219 14.06 3.07 14.88
N THR A 220 14.10 4.39 14.64
CA THR A 220 13.71 4.98 13.36
C THR A 220 14.68 6.08 12.92
N LEU A 221 14.75 6.29 11.61
CA LEU A 221 15.52 7.38 11.01
C LEU A 221 15.03 8.77 11.44
N GLY A 222 13.73 8.90 11.74
CA GLY A 222 13.14 10.14 12.25
C GLY A 222 13.64 10.48 13.66
N GLU A 223 13.71 9.49 14.55
CA GLU A 223 14.31 9.64 15.89
C GLU A 223 15.80 10.00 15.79
N LEU A 224 16.54 9.37 14.86
CA LEU A 224 17.94 9.72 14.60
C LEU A 224 18.09 11.19 14.20
N CYS A 225 17.31 11.66 13.24
CA CYS A 225 17.35 13.05 12.78
C CYS A 225 17.05 14.04 13.92
N GLN A 226 16.03 13.75 14.75
CA GLN A 226 15.72 14.59 15.92
C GLN A 226 16.89 14.60 16.92
N LYS A 227 17.47 13.43 17.22
CA LYS A 227 18.57 13.32 18.18
C LYS A 227 19.84 14.02 17.71
N LEU A 228 20.15 13.95 16.42
CA LEU A 228 21.29 14.66 15.83
C LEU A 228 21.19 16.18 16.04
N VAL A 229 19.99 16.74 15.91
CA VAL A 229 19.73 18.17 16.17
C VAL A 229 19.82 18.48 17.66
N GLU A 230 19.21 17.68 18.53
CA GLU A 230 19.24 17.90 19.99
C GLU A 230 20.66 17.92 20.56
N VAL A 231 21.53 17.04 20.09
CA VAL A 231 22.92 16.92 20.57
C VAL A 231 23.85 17.91 19.83
N GLY A 232 23.35 18.63 18.82
CA GLY A 232 24.15 19.55 17.98
C GLY A 232 25.06 18.84 16.98
N LYS A 233 24.95 17.51 16.84
CA LYS A 233 25.71 16.71 15.86
C LYS A 233 25.29 17.00 14.43
N SER A 234 24.09 17.54 14.18
CA SER A 234 23.66 18.01 12.86
C SER A 234 24.56 19.12 12.29
N ASN A 235 25.21 19.92 13.15
CA ASN A 235 26.15 20.96 12.71
C ASN A 235 27.57 20.41 12.49
N VAL A 236 27.90 19.32 13.17
CA VAL A 236 29.20 18.61 13.01
C VAL A 236 29.17 17.77 11.74
N TYR A 237 28.01 17.18 11.44
CA TYR A 237 27.78 16.28 10.32
C TYR A 237 26.65 16.79 9.40
N PRO A 238 26.84 17.95 8.74
CA PRO A 238 25.79 18.60 7.96
C PRO A 238 25.43 17.83 6.68
N LEU A 239 26.37 17.13 6.04
CA LEU A 239 26.10 16.39 4.81
C LEU A 239 25.31 15.11 5.10
N ILE A 240 25.65 14.42 6.19
CA ILE A 240 24.93 13.24 6.66
C ILE A 240 23.52 13.63 7.13
N ASP A 241 23.37 14.71 7.92
CA ASP A 241 22.05 15.20 8.35
C ASP A 241 21.18 15.58 7.15
N ARG A 242 21.76 16.24 6.13
CA ARG A 242 21.04 16.58 4.90
C ARG A 242 20.57 15.33 4.16
N LEU A 243 21.42 14.32 3.98
CA LEU A 243 21.02 13.06 3.33
C LEU A 243 19.91 12.34 4.11
N ILE A 244 20.02 12.27 5.44
CA ILE A 244 18.98 11.69 6.29
C ILE A 244 17.64 12.39 6.08
N ARG A 245 17.62 13.73 6.01
CA ARG A 245 16.41 14.50 5.71
C ARG A 245 15.85 14.20 4.32
N LEU A 246 16.70 14.09 3.31
CA LEU A 246 16.29 13.73 1.95
C LEU A 246 15.71 12.32 1.85
N VAL A 247 16.20 11.38 2.65
CA VAL A 247 15.61 10.03 2.75
C VAL A 247 14.26 10.08 3.47
N LEU A 248 14.13 10.90 4.51
CA LEU A 248 12.88 11.07 5.26
C LEU A 248 11.75 11.72 4.44
N THR A 249 12.05 12.44 3.36
CA THR A 249 11.01 12.98 2.46
C THR A 249 10.44 11.95 1.50
N LEU A 250 11.02 10.75 1.42
CA LEU A 250 10.49 9.68 0.58
C LEU A 250 9.09 9.28 1.08
N PRO A 251 8.07 9.28 0.22
CA PRO A 251 6.76 8.76 0.57
C PRO A 251 6.84 7.22 0.63
N VAL A 252 7.26 6.66 1.76
CA VAL A 252 7.41 5.20 1.94
C VAL A 252 6.06 4.49 2.00
N SER A 253 4.95 5.20 2.28
CA SER A 253 3.61 4.60 2.26
C SER A 253 2.55 5.48 1.59
N THR A 254 1.80 4.89 0.67
CA THR A 254 0.51 5.42 0.18
C THR A 254 -0.58 5.36 1.25
N ALA A 255 -0.33 4.72 2.40
CA ALA A 255 -1.31 4.58 3.48
C ALA A 255 -1.79 5.94 4.02
N THR A 256 -0.93 6.97 4.05
CA THR A 256 -1.33 8.32 4.50
C THR A 256 -2.24 8.99 3.45
N THR A 257 -1.97 8.83 2.16
CA THR A 257 -2.81 9.38 1.10
C THR A 257 -4.13 8.60 0.98
N GLU A 258 -4.11 7.27 1.11
CA GLU A 258 -5.31 6.42 1.15
C GLU A 258 -6.17 6.71 2.38
N ARG A 259 -5.58 6.98 3.54
CA ARG A 259 -6.31 7.46 4.73
C ARG A 259 -6.97 8.80 4.47
N ALA A 260 -6.29 9.72 3.76
CA ALA A 260 -6.87 10.99 3.34
C ALA A 260 -8.05 10.80 2.37
N PHE A 261 -7.95 9.88 1.40
CA PHE A 261 -9.06 9.57 0.48
C PHE A 261 -10.24 8.88 1.20
N SER A 262 -9.97 7.98 2.14
CA SER A 262 -11.01 7.35 2.98
C SER A 262 -11.70 8.37 3.88
N ALA A 263 -10.92 9.26 4.52
CA ALA A 263 -11.43 10.40 5.27
C ALA A 263 -12.28 11.30 4.37
N MET A 264 -11.81 11.61 3.16
CA MET A 264 -12.55 12.41 2.20
C MET A 264 -13.90 11.77 1.84
N LYS A 265 -13.96 10.46 1.66
CA LYS A 265 -15.22 9.73 1.42
C LYS A 265 -16.20 9.82 2.59
N ILE A 266 -15.70 9.91 3.82
CA ILE A 266 -16.53 10.10 5.03
C ILE A 266 -16.99 11.56 5.15
N ILE A 267 -16.12 12.51 4.81
CA ILE A 267 -16.39 13.95 4.93
C ILE A 267 -17.33 14.43 3.81
N LYS A 268 -17.08 14.02 2.56
CA LYS A 268 -17.91 14.30 1.39
C LYS A 268 -19.01 13.27 1.26
N THR A 269 -20.15 13.56 1.88
CA THR A 269 -21.40 12.81 1.67
C THR A 269 -22.23 13.47 0.58
N SER A 270 -23.24 12.76 0.04
CA SER A 270 -24.16 13.32 -0.96
C SER A 270 -24.80 14.65 -0.54
N LEU A 271 -25.03 14.83 0.77
CA LEU A 271 -25.57 16.04 1.37
C LEU A 271 -24.53 17.15 1.64
N ARG A 272 -23.23 16.81 1.63
CA ARG A 272 -22.11 17.70 1.98
C ARG A 272 -21.12 17.86 0.82
N ASN A 273 -21.59 17.76 -0.42
CA ASN A 273 -20.74 17.84 -1.61
C ASN A 273 -20.44 19.29 -2.09
N LYS A 274 -21.15 20.30 -1.58
CA LYS A 274 -20.87 21.73 -1.86
C LYS A 274 -20.06 22.35 -0.72
N MET A 275 -18.77 22.02 -0.67
CA MET A 275 -17.82 22.69 0.24
C MET A 275 -16.74 23.37 -0.58
N GLU A 276 -16.30 24.53 -0.13
CA GLU A 276 -15.12 25.19 -0.70
C GLU A 276 -13.85 24.39 -0.36
N ASP A 277 -12.88 24.38 -1.28
CA ASP A 277 -11.68 23.55 -1.17
C ASP A 277 -10.85 23.87 0.08
N GLY A 278 -10.80 25.15 0.49
CA GLY A 278 -10.12 25.56 1.72
C GLY A 278 -10.74 24.91 2.97
N PHE A 279 -12.07 25.01 3.11
CA PHE A 279 -12.78 24.44 4.25
C PHE A 279 -12.72 22.90 4.27
N LEU A 280 -12.74 22.26 3.09
CA LEU A 280 -12.53 20.82 2.98
C LEU A 280 -11.14 20.43 3.47
N THR A 281 -10.12 21.17 3.07
CA THR A 281 -8.71 20.92 3.44
C THR A 281 -8.55 21.01 4.95
N ASP A 282 -9.03 22.09 5.57
CA ASP A 282 -8.96 22.28 7.02
C ASP A 282 -9.67 21.16 7.78
N TYR A 283 -10.86 20.76 7.32
CA TYR A 283 -11.63 19.69 7.95
C TYR A 283 -10.95 18.31 7.79
N MET A 284 -10.32 18.06 6.63
CA MET A 284 -9.53 16.86 6.39
C MET A 284 -8.32 16.78 7.32
N ILE A 285 -7.61 17.89 7.53
CA ILE A 285 -6.46 17.94 8.45
C ILE A 285 -6.91 17.56 9.86
N VAL A 286 -7.98 18.16 10.38
CA VAL A 286 -8.50 17.86 11.72
C VAL A 286 -8.94 16.39 11.85
N TYR A 287 -9.53 15.83 10.80
CA TYR A 287 -10.01 14.44 10.82
C TYR A 287 -8.87 13.41 10.72
N ILE A 288 -7.90 13.64 9.84
CA ILE A 288 -6.73 12.77 9.64
C ILE A 288 -5.87 12.79 10.92
N GLU A 289 -5.61 13.99 11.45
CA GLU A 289 -4.80 14.21 12.64
C GLU A 289 -5.64 14.25 13.92
N LYS A 290 -6.78 13.53 13.96
CA LYS A 290 -7.71 13.56 15.10
C LYS A 290 -7.06 13.23 16.45
N GLU A 291 -5.99 12.44 16.46
CA GLU A 291 -5.24 12.11 17.69
C GLU A 291 -4.42 13.31 18.19
N ILE A 292 -3.91 14.16 17.29
CA ILE A 292 -3.30 15.44 17.64
C ILE A 292 -4.40 16.44 18.01
N ALA A 293 -5.48 16.50 17.22
CA ALA A 293 -6.61 17.41 17.46
C ALA A 293 -7.23 17.22 18.85
N ARG A 294 -7.31 15.97 19.33
CA ARG A 294 -7.77 15.64 20.70
C ARG A 294 -6.93 16.22 21.82
N ARG A 295 -5.68 16.60 21.56
CA ARG A 295 -4.80 17.24 22.57
C ARG A 295 -5.19 18.69 22.84
N PHE A 296 -5.91 19.34 21.91
CA PHE A 296 -6.38 20.71 22.09
C PHE A 296 -7.74 20.70 22.80
N THR A 297 -7.79 21.29 24.00
CA THR A 297 -9.07 21.49 24.70
C THR A 297 -9.78 22.72 24.15
N THR A 298 -11.10 22.75 24.31
CA THR A 298 -11.91 23.92 23.94
C THR A 298 -11.42 25.19 24.63
N ASP A 299 -10.99 25.09 25.89
CA ASP A 299 -10.44 26.22 26.64
C ASP A 299 -9.14 26.74 26.03
N MET A 300 -8.22 25.86 25.61
CA MET A 300 -6.99 26.26 24.92
C MET A 300 -7.28 26.96 23.59
N ILE A 301 -8.26 26.48 22.84
CA ILE A 301 -8.67 27.10 21.56
C ILE A 301 -9.30 28.48 21.80
N ILE A 302 -10.16 28.60 22.83
CA ILE A 302 -10.74 29.88 23.23
C ILE A 302 -9.63 30.84 23.64
N ASP A 303 -8.70 30.41 24.49
CA ASP A 303 -7.58 31.21 24.97
C ASP A 303 -6.76 31.78 23.81
N ASP A 304 -6.33 30.91 22.90
CA ASP A 304 -5.53 31.30 21.74
C ASP A 304 -6.29 32.28 20.82
N PHE A 305 -7.60 32.03 20.61
CA PHE A 305 -8.48 32.92 19.85
C PHE A 305 -8.64 34.31 20.49
N TYR A 306 -8.62 34.41 21.84
CA TYR A 306 -8.59 35.69 22.57
C TYR A 306 -7.28 36.43 22.40
N PHE A 307 -6.15 35.72 22.44
CA PHE A 307 -4.83 36.32 22.30
C PHE A 307 -4.58 36.90 20.90
N MET A 308 -5.23 36.35 19.85
CA MET A 308 -5.02 36.84 18.49
C MET A 308 -5.46 38.30 18.24
N LYS A 309 -6.58 38.77 18.82
CA LYS A 309 -7.00 40.20 18.79
C LYS A 309 -8.01 40.48 19.92
N GLN A 310 -8.08 41.72 20.39
CA GLN A 310 -9.15 42.17 21.30
C GLN A 310 -10.54 41.94 20.70
N ARG A 311 -11.40 41.22 21.42
CA ARG A 311 -12.77 40.88 21.00
C ARG A 311 -13.79 41.59 21.88
N ARG A 312 -14.95 41.91 21.28
CA ARG A 312 -16.06 42.62 21.94
C ARG A 312 -16.91 41.72 22.85
N ALA A 313 -16.96 40.42 22.56
CA ALA A 313 -17.63 39.43 23.41
C ALA A 313 -16.62 38.85 24.40
N GLN A 314 -17.08 38.48 25.61
CA GLN A 314 -16.34 37.66 26.56
C GLN A 314 -16.89 36.22 26.52
N LEU A 315 -16.04 35.28 26.14
CA LEU A 315 -16.30 33.83 26.06
C LEU A 315 -15.52 33.10 27.16
N LYS A 316 -14.61 33.80 27.85
CA LYS A 316 -14.10 33.38 29.16
C LYS A 316 -15.11 33.82 30.22
N LYS A 317 -15.52 32.89 31.07
CA LYS A 317 -16.22 33.22 32.33
C LYS A 317 -15.20 33.56 33.41
#